data_AF-A0ABC8T4T5-F1
#
_entry.id   AF-A0ABC8T4T5-F1
#
_cell.length_a   1.000
_cell.length_b   1.000
_cell.length_c   1.000
_cell.angle_alpha   90.00
_cell.angle_beta   90.00
_cell.angle_gamma   90.00
#
_symmetry.space_group_name_H-M   'P 1'
#
loop_
_entity.id
_entity.type
_entity.pdbx_description
1 polymer ?
#
loop_
_entity_poly.entity_id
_entity_poly.type
_entity_poly.pdbx_seq_one_letter_code
_entity_poly.pdbx_strand_id
1 'polypeptide(L)'
;MSSSFSGDETAPFFGFLGAAAALVFSCMGAAYGTAKSGVGVASMGVMRPELVMKSIVPVVMAGVLGIYGLIIAVIISTGINPKAKSYYLFDGYAHLSSGLACGLAGLSAGMAIGIVGDAGVRANAQQPKLFVGMILILIFAEALALYGLIVGIILSSRAGQSRAE
;
A
#
# COMPACT_ATOMS: atom_id res chain seq x y z
N MET A 1 -1.55 -19.52 -36.50
CA MET A 1 -2.21 -20.67 -35.85
C MET A 1 -1.61 -20.75 -34.45
N SER A 2 -2.45 -20.44 -33.45
CA SER A 2 -2.20 -20.34 -31.99
C SER A 2 -0.77 -20.08 -31.52
N SER A 3 -0.47 -18.85 -31.11
CA SER A 3 0.55 -18.60 -30.09
C SER A 3 0.06 -19.20 -28.77
N SER A 4 0.15 -20.53 -28.65
CA SER A 4 -0.28 -21.26 -27.46
C SER A 4 0.50 -20.73 -26.27
N PHE A 5 -0.19 -20.00 -25.40
CA PHE A 5 0.27 -19.75 -24.05
C PHE A 5 0.59 -21.11 -23.45
N SER A 6 1.82 -21.32 -22.99
CA SER A 6 2.20 -22.60 -22.39
C SER A 6 1.63 -22.63 -20.97
N GLY A 7 0.31 -22.77 -20.79
CA GLY A 7 -0.36 -22.63 -19.49
C GLY A 7 -1.87 -22.45 -19.65
N ASP A 8 -2.57 -22.26 -18.54
CA ASP A 8 -4.01 -21.97 -18.58
C ASP A 8 -4.22 -20.52 -19.04
N GLU A 9 -4.97 -20.30 -20.12
CA GLU A 9 -5.25 -18.97 -20.68
C GLU A 9 -5.91 -18.02 -19.67
N THR A 10 -6.60 -18.57 -18.66
CA THR A 10 -7.30 -17.81 -17.64
C THR A 10 -6.41 -17.41 -16.46
N ALA A 11 -5.26 -18.06 -16.26
CA ALA A 11 -4.42 -17.80 -15.09
C ALA A 11 -3.82 -16.37 -15.06
N PRO A 12 -3.29 -15.80 -16.16
CA PRO A 12 -2.74 -14.44 -16.17
C PRO A 12 -3.75 -13.36 -15.78
N PHE A 13 -5.05 -13.57 -16.03
CA PHE A 13 -6.11 -12.64 -15.64
C PHE A 13 -6.09 -12.37 -14.13
N PHE A 14 -5.96 -13.41 -13.31
CA PHE A 14 -5.89 -13.28 -11.86
C PHE A 14 -4.60 -12.59 -11.39
N GLY A 15 -3.48 -12.80 -12.09
CA GLY A 15 -2.23 -12.10 -11.82
C GLY A 15 -2.33 -10.59 -12.06
N PHE A 16 -2.84 -10.17 -13.22
CA PHE A 16 -3.04 -8.75 -13.52
C PHE A 16 -4.10 -8.11 -12.63
N LEU A 17 -5.16 -8.85 -12.26
CA LEU A 17 -6.13 -8.39 -11.28
C LEU A 17 -5.48 -8.15 -9.91
N GLY A 18 -4.56 -9.02 -9.49
CA GLY A 18 -3.74 -8.83 -8.28
C GLY A 18 -2.89 -7.57 -8.33
N ALA A 19 -2.18 -7.34 -9.43
CA ALA A 19 -1.39 -6.13 -9.63
C ALA A 19 -2.24 -4.85 -9.60
N ALA A 20 -3.42 -4.87 -10.25
CA ALA A 20 -4.37 -3.77 -10.22
C ALA A 20 -4.90 -3.51 -8.81
N ALA A 21 -5.31 -4.57 -8.10
CA ALA A 21 -5.82 -4.47 -6.74
C ALA A 21 -4.78 -3.91 -5.77
N ALA A 22 -3.51 -4.34 -5.88
CA ALA A 22 -2.41 -3.84 -5.05
C ALA A 22 -2.27 -2.32 -5.16
N LEU A 23 -2.27 -1.80 -6.39
CA LEU A 23 -2.05 -0.39 -6.66
C LEU A 23 -3.29 0.45 -6.31
N VAL A 24 -4.49 0.04 -6.75
CA VAL A 24 -5.74 0.80 -6.53
C VAL A 24 -6.04 0.97 -5.04
N PHE A 25 -5.99 -0.10 -4.26
CA PHE A 25 -6.32 -0.01 -2.83
C PHE A 25 -5.25 0.74 -2.03
N SER A 26 -3.97 0.55 -2.36
CA SER A 26 -2.88 1.31 -1.71
C SER A 26 -2.95 2.80 -2.03
N CYS A 27 -3.22 3.17 -3.29
CA CYS A 27 -3.41 4.55 -3.70
C CYS A 27 -4.66 5.17 -3.05
N MET A 28 -5.74 4.40 -2.88
CA MET A 28 -6.93 4.87 -2.17
C MET A 28 -6.63 5.15 -0.69
N GLY A 29 -5.87 4.28 -0.01
CA GLY A 29 -5.39 4.51 1.35
C GLY A 29 -4.52 5.76 1.46
N ALA A 30 -3.54 5.89 0.57
CA ALA A 30 -2.66 7.06 0.50
C ALA A 30 -3.44 8.36 0.25
N ALA A 31 -4.39 8.35 -0.68
CA ALA A 31 -5.23 9.50 -1.01
C ALA A 31 -6.09 9.91 0.19
N TYR A 32 -6.74 8.96 0.87
CA TYR A 32 -7.54 9.26 2.05
C TYR A 32 -6.68 9.81 3.21
N GLY A 33 -5.53 9.17 3.47
CA GLY A 33 -4.59 9.60 4.51
C GLY A 33 -4.07 11.02 4.27
N THR A 34 -3.72 11.32 3.01
CA THR A 34 -3.28 12.64 2.55
C THR A 34 -4.41 13.67 2.67
N ALA A 35 -5.63 13.34 2.23
CA ALA A 35 -6.76 14.26 2.24
C ALA A 35 -7.14 14.67 3.66
N LYS A 36 -7.32 13.72 4.59
CA LYS A 36 -7.72 14.01 5.97
C LYS A 36 -6.63 14.74 6.74
N SER A 37 -5.38 14.27 6.66
CA SER A 37 -4.25 14.93 7.30
C SER A 37 -4.01 16.32 6.73
N GLY A 38 -4.15 16.51 5.42
CA GLY A 38 -3.98 17.79 4.73
C GLY A 38 -5.00 18.84 5.17
N VAL A 39 -6.26 18.45 5.37
CA VAL A 39 -7.29 19.36 5.94
C VAL A 39 -6.92 19.79 7.36
N GLY A 40 -6.41 18.88 8.18
CA GLY A 40 -5.90 19.19 9.52
C GLY A 40 -4.72 20.17 9.50
N VAL A 41 -3.74 19.94 8.61
CA VAL A 41 -2.56 20.80 8.45
C VAL A 41 -2.97 22.19 7.95
N ALA A 42 -3.86 22.28 6.96
CA ALA A 42 -4.35 23.57 6.46
C ALA A 42 -5.11 24.35 7.53
N SER A 43 -6.00 23.67 8.28
CA SER A 43 -6.74 24.26 9.39
C SER A 43 -5.82 24.78 10.50
N MET A 44 -4.76 24.04 10.82
CA MET A 44 -3.77 24.46 11.82
C MET A 44 -2.89 25.59 11.29
N GLY A 45 -2.51 25.56 10.01
CA GLY A 45 -1.63 26.54 9.37
C GLY A 45 -2.19 27.96 9.32
N VAL A 46 -3.53 28.11 9.33
CA VAL A 46 -4.17 29.44 9.47
C VAL A 46 -3.93 30.03 10.87
N MET A 47 -3.88 29.20 11.92
CA MET A 47 -3.69 29.69 13.29
C MET A 47 -2.21 29.76 13.70
N ARG A 48 -1.39 28.79 13.30
CA ARG A 48 0.05 28.72 13.63
C ARG A 48 0.89 28.30 12.42
N PRO A 49 1.25 29.24 11.52
CA PRO A 49 1.97 28.94 10.30
C PRO A 49 3.37 28.35 10.56
N GLU A 50 4.01 28.68 11.70
CA GLU A 50 5.35 28.15 12.02
C GLU A 50 5.38 26.63 12.21
N LEU A 51 4.23 26.02 12.55
CA LEU A 51 4.11 24.58 12.83
C LEU A 51 3.76 23.74 11.60
N VAL A 52 3.51 24.35 10.43
CA VAL A 52 3.10 23.66 9.21
C VAL A 52 4.15 22.65 8.75
N MET A 53 5.42 23.05 8.72
CA MET A 53 6.51 22.17 8.27
C MET A 53 6.69 20.95 9.18
N LYS A 54 6.44 21.08 10.49
CA LYS A 54 6.47 19.94 11.42
C LYS A 54 5.26 19.03 11.26
N SER A 55 4.12 19.58 10.88
CA SER A 55 2.84 18.87 10.81
C SER A 55 2.64 18.14 9.49
N ILE A 56 3.58 18.21 8.54
CA ILE A 56 3.51 17.50 7.25
C ILE A 56 3.83 16.00 7.35
N VAL A 57 4.40 15.54 8.48
CA VAL A 57 4.82 14.15 8.70
C VAL A 57 3.71 13.12 8.40
N PRO A 58 2.45 13.27 8.86
CA PRO A 58 1.39 12.30 8.57
C PRO A 58 1.05 12.24 7.07
N VAL A 59 1.18 13.35 6.36
CA VAL A 59 0.94 13.42 4.90
C VAL A 59 2.00 12.63 4.15
N VAL A 60 3.28 12.78 4.54
CA VAL A 60 4.38 12.03 3.94
C VAL A 60 4.23 10.53 4.23
N MET A 61 3.90 10.17 5.48
CA MET A 61 3.66 8.76 5.87
C MET A 61 2.50 8.13 5.09
N ALA A 62 1.42 8.88 4.83
CA ALA A 62 0.34 8.39 3.96
C ALA A 62 0.82 8.17 2.50
N GLY A 63 1.73 9.00 2.00
CA GLY A 63 2.30 8.84 0.65
C GLY A 63 3.11 7.56 0.45
N VAL A 64 3.80 7.08 1.49
CA VAL A 64 4.62 5.85 1.42
C VAL A 64 3.77 4.60 1.15
N LEU A 65 2.51 4.58 1.59
CA LEU A 65 1.57 3.48 1.33
C LEU A 65 1.41 3.19 -0.18
N GLY A 66 1.39 4.24 -1.01
CA GLY A 66 1.30 4.09 -2.47
C GLY A 66 2.54 3.40 -3.06
N ILE A 67 3.71 3.61 -2.46
CA ILE A 67 4.96 2.99 -2.89
C ILE A 67 4.91 1.48 -2.61
N TYR A 68 4.33 1.05 -1.49
CA TYR A 68 4.17 -0.38 -1.19
C TYR A 68 3.31 -1.11 -2.23
N GLY A 69 2.18 -0.51 -2.62
CA GLY A 69 1.33 -1.03 -3.68
C GLY A 69 2.04 -1.07 -5.04
N LEU A 70 2.83 -0.04 -5.36
CA LEU A 70 3.64 0.02 -6.58
C LEU A 70 4.69 -1.10 -6.62
N ILE A 71 5.40 -1.34 -5.51
CA ILE A 71 6.41 -2.41 -5.42
C ILE A 71 5.79 -3.77 -5.75
N ILE A 72 4.65 -4.12 -5.13
CA ILE A 72 3.97 -5.39 -5.41
C ILE A 72 3.46 -5.46 -6.85
N ALA A 73 2.86 -4.39 -7.38
CA ALA A 73 2.39 -4.37 -8.75
C ALA A 73 3.54 -4.58 -9.76
N VAL A 74 4.72 -3.99 -9.51
CA VAL A 74 5.91 -4.18 -10.34
C VAL A 74 6.43 -5.62 -10.23
N ILE A 75 6.49 -6.21 -9.02
CA ILE A 75 6.92 -7.60 -8.82
C ILE A 75 6.00 -8.58 -9.55
N ILE A 76 4.68 -8.40 -9.45
CA ILE A 76 3.72 -9.27 -10.15
C ILE A 76 3.87 -9.10 -11.67
N SER A 77 3.99 -7.86 -12.16
CA SER A 77 4.12 -7.56 -13.59
C SER A 77 5.39 -8.18 -14.20
N THR A 78 6.52 -8.13 -13.49
CA THR A 78 7.76 -8.78 -13.95
C THR A 78 7.73 -10.30 -13.81
N GLY A 79 6.87 -10.83 -12.93
CA GLY A 79 6.66 -12.27 -12.76
C GLY A 79 5.79 -12.94 -13.84
N ILE A 80 4.93 -12.19 -14.53
CA ILE A 80 4.06 -12.72 -15.59
C ILE A 80 4.80 -12.66 -16.94
N ASN A 81 5.40 -13.78 -17.37
CA ASN A 81 6.03 -13.89 -18.69
C ASN A 81 5.42 -15.01 -19.55
N PRO A 82 4.60 -14.66 -20.57
CA PRO A 82 3.93 -15.60 -21.48
C PRO A 82 4.86 -16.54 -22.26
N LYS A 83 6.12 -16.11 -22.49
CA LYS A 83 7.05 -16.78 -23.41
C LYS A 83 8.10 -17.61 -22.71
N ALA A 84 8.41 -17.29 -21.45
CA ALA A 84 9.53 -17.89 -20.73
C ALA A 84 9.10 -18.94 -19.71
N LYS A 85 7.89 -18.86 -19.16
CA LYS A 85 7.46 -19.75 -18.07
C LYS A 85 5.98 -20.08 -18.16
N SER A 86 5.64 -21.34 -17.93
CA SER A 86 4.25 -21.75 -17.89
C SER A 86 3.57 -21.18 -16.66
N TYR A 87 2.47 -20.44 -16.87
CA TYR A 87 1.73 -19.77 -15.81
C TYR A 87 0.48 -20.60 -15.48
N TYR A 88 0.38 -21.04 -14.23
CA TYR A 88 -0.72 -21.90 -13.77
C TYR A 88 -1.68 -21.14 -12.87
N LEU A 89 -2.88 -21.71 -12.67
CA LEU A 89 -3.90 -21.17 -11.77
C LEU A 89 -3.39 -20.91 -10.35
N PHE A 90 -2.51 -21.76 -9.81
CA PHE A 90 -1.91 -21.56 -8.49
C PHE A 90 -1.11 -20.26 -8.42
N ASP A 91 -0.27 -19.99 -9.43
CA ASP A 91 0.54 -18.77 -9.50
C ASP A 91 -0.37 -17.54 -9.70
N GLY A 92 -1.44 -17.69 -10.49
CA GLY A 92 -2.50 -16.71 -10.66
C GLY A 92 -3.15 -16.30 -9.33
N TYR A 93 -3.59 -17.28 -8.53
CA TYR A 93 -4.21 -17.01 -7.23
C TYR A 93 -3.19 -16.52 -6.19
N ALA A 94 -1.95 -16.99 -6.24
CA ALA A 94 -0.88 -16.47 -5.38
C ALA A 94 -0.63 -14.98 -5.65
N HIS A 95 -0.54 -14.55 -6.92
CA HIS A 95 -0.41 -13.13 -7.28
C HIS A 95 -1.66 -12.30 -6.98
N LEU A 96 -2.86 -12.87 -7.11
CA LEU A 96 -4.09 -12.20 -6.68
C LEU A 96 -4.10 -11.95 -5.16
N SER A 97 -3.77 -12.99 -4.38
CA SER A 97 -3.74 -12.93 -2.92
C SER A 97 -2.65 -12.00 -2.40
N SER A 98 -1.47 -11.96 -3.05
CA SER A 98 -0.39 -11.03 -2.68
C SER A 98 -0.80 -9.57 -2.89
N GLY A 99 -1.46 -9.28 -4.02
CA GLY A 99 -1.94 -7.95 -4.33
C GLY A 99 -3.04 -7.47 -3.38
N LEU A 100 -4.00 -8.34 -3.07
CA LEU A 100 -5.07 -8.03 -2.11
C LEU A 100 -4.57 -7.86 -0.68
N ALA A 101 -3.64 -8.70 -0.22
CA ALA A 101 -3.07 -8.61 1.12
C ALA A 101 -2.35 -7.27 1.35
N CYS A 102 -1.51 -6.85 0.40
CA CYS A 102 -0.83 -5.56 0.48
C CYS A 102 -1.81 -4.38 0.30
N GLY A 103 -2.70 -4.46 -0.69
CA GLY A 103 -3.62 -3.36 -1.02
C GLY A 103 -4.61 -3.04 0.10
N LEU A 104 -5.27 -4.05 0.67
CA LEU A 104 -6.28 -3.85 1.73
C LEU A 104 -5.63 -3.47 3.08
N ALA A 105 -4.43 -3.99 3.37
CA ALA A 105 -3.65 -3.56 4.52
C ALA A 105 -3.24 -2.08 4.38
N GLY A 106 -2.77 -1.68 3.19
CA GLY A 106 -2.42 -0.30 2.87
C GLY A 106 -3.61 0.66 2.96
N LEU A 107 -4.80 0.24 2.51
CA LEU A 107 -6.05 0.99 2.66
C LEU A 107 -6.39 1.24 4.14
N SER A 108 -6.32 0.18 4.95
CA SER A 108 -6.64 0.25 6.38
C SER A 108 -5.65 1.14 7.14
N ALA A 109 -4.35 1.02 6.83
CA ALA A 109 -3.30 1.87 7.39
C ALA A 109 -3.50 3.35 7.00
N GLY A 110 -3.83 3.62 5.73
CA GLY A 110 -4.11 4.97 5.25
C GLY A 110 -5.31 5.63 5.93
N MET A 111 -6.36 4.85 6.24
CA MET A 111 -7.49 5.32 7.03
C MET A 111 -7.10 5.69 8.46
N ALA A 112 -6.32 4.84 9.12
CA ALA A 112 -5.82 5.11 10.47
C ALA A 112 -4.92 6.36 10.51
N ILE A 113 -3.94 6.45 9.58
CA ILE A 113 -3.04 7.59 9.46
C ILE A 113 -3.81 8.88 9.20
N GLY A 114 -4.82 8.87 8.32
CA GLY A 114 -5.61 10.06 8.01
C GLY A 114 -6.38 10.61 9.20
N ILE A 115 -7.04 9.75 9.98
CA ILE A 115 -7.85 10.15 11.13
C ILE A 115 -6.96 10.61 12.28
N VAL A 116 -5.91 9.84 12.60
CA VAL A 116 -4.94 10.19 13.64
C VAL A 116 -4.17 11.45 13.24
N GLY A 117 -3.83 11.60 11.96
CA GLY A 117 -3.17 12.77 11.42
C GLY A 117 -4.00 14.04 11.60
N ASP A 118 -5.27 14.05 11.18
CA ASP A 118 -6.16 15.22 11.33
C ASP A 118 -6.36 15.62 12.80
N ALA A 119 -6.65 14.66 13.68
CA ALA A 119 -6.81 14.93 15.11
C ALA A 119 -5.49 15.36 15.78
N GLY A 120 -4.39 14.69 15.43
CA GLY A 120 -3.07 14.91 15.99
C GLY A 120 -2.49 16.29 15.65
N VAL A 121 -2.60 16.73 14.40
CA VAL A 121 -2.10 18.05 14.00
C VAL A 121 -2.90 19.20 14.62
N ARG A 122 -4.22 19.02 14.80
CA ARG A 122 -5.08 19.98 15.52
C ARG A 122 -4.76 20.04 17.00
N ALA A 123 -4.54 18.90 17.65
CA ALA A 123 -4.15 18.85 19.06
C ALA A 123 -2.74 19.41 19.30
N ASN A 124 -1.81 19.16 18.37
CA ASN A 124 -0.47 19.71 18.40
C ASN A 124 -0.45 21.25 18.30
N ALA A 125 -1.45 21.82 17.62
CA ALA A 125 -1.66 23.27 17.59
C ALA A 125 -1.98 23.85 18.98
N GLN A 126 -2.60 23.06 19.87
CA GLN A 126 -2.90 23.50 21.24
C GLN A 126 -1.72 23.23 22.18
N GLN A 127 -1.15 22.01 22.12
CA GLN A 127 -0.07 21.61 23.00
C GLN A 127 1.07 20.89 22.23
N PRO A 128 2.24 21.53 22.06
CA PRO A 128 3.33 21.01 21.23
C PRO A 128 3.99 19.74 21.79
N LYS A 129 3.79 19.43 23.08
CA LYS A 129 4.29 18.19 23.71
C LYS A 129 3.61 16.93 23.16
N LEU A 130 2.45 17.06 22.51
CA LEU A 130 1.72 15.93 21.90
C LEU A 130 2.35 15.46 20.59
N PHE A 131 3.27 16.23 19.99
CA PHE A 131 3.90 15.91 18.71
C PHE A 131 4.55 14.52 18.68
N VAL A 132 5.33 14.19 19.71
CA VAL A 132 6.02 12.89 19.81
C VAL A 132 5.02 11.75 19.96
N GLY A 133 3.96 11.95 20.75
CA GLY A 133 2.89 10.97 20.93
C GLY A 133 2.15 10.69 19.63
N MET A 134 1.85 11.72 18.84
CA MET A 134 1.25 11.58 17.52
C MET A 134 2.14 10.74 16.58
N ILE A 135 3.45 11.00 16.52
CA ILE A 135 4.38 10.24 15.68
C ILE A 135 4.41 8.76 16.08
N LEU A 136 4.46 8.47 17.38
CA LEU A 136 4.47 7.08 17.86
C LEU A 136 3.23 6.32 17.41
N ILE A 137 2.04 6.94 17.48
CA ILE A 137 0.80 6.31 17.00
C ILE A 137 0.85 6.07 15.49
N LEU A 138 1.36 7.03 14.72
CA LEU A 138 1.48 6.91 13.26
C LEU A 138 2.44 5.78 12.84
N ILE A 139 3.53 5.57 13.57
CA ILE A 139 4.46 4.45 13.31
C ILE A 139 3.76 3.10 13.47
N PHE A 140 2.94 2.93 14.52
CA PHE A 140 2.17 1.70 14.70
C PHE A 140 1.09 1.52 13.63
N ALA A 141 0.48 2.61 13.17
CA ALA A 141 -0.47 2.56 12.05
C ALA A 141 0.20 2.18 10.73
N GLU A 142 1.41 2.67 10.46
CA GLU A 142 2.20 2.34 9.28
C GLU A 142 2.65 0.87 9.27
N ALA A 143 2.99 0.30 10.43
CA ALA A 143 3.40 -1.10 10.55
C ALA A 143 2.35 -2.07 9.99
N LEU A 144 1.05 -1.72 10.03
CA LEU A 144 -0.03 -2.52 9.44
C LEU A 144 0.16 -2.73 7.93
N ALA A 145 0.60 -1.69 7.20
CA ALA A 145 0.86 -1.79 5.77
C ALA A 145 2.14 -2.59 5.47
N LEU A 146 3.17 -2.43 6.32
CA LEU A 146 4.40 -3.23 6.22
C LEU A 146 4.14 -4.73 6.37
N TYR A 147 3.23 -5.13 7.26
CA TYR A 147 2.85 -6.53 7.38
C TYR A 147 2.22 -7.07 6.09
N GLY A 148 1.32 -6.30 5.47
CA GLY A 148 0.72 -6.65 4.17
C GLY A 148 1.75 -6.75 3.05
N LEU A 149 2.72 -5.84 3.02
CA LEU A 149 3.81 -5.85 2.04
C LEU A 149 4.69 -7.12 2.17
N ILE A 150 5.12 -7.45 3.38
CA ILE A 150 5.98 -8.64 3.63
C ILE A 150 5.26 -9.92 3.17
N VAL A 151 4.00 -10.07 3.54
CA VAL A 151 3.19 -11.23 3.12
C VAL A 151 3.02 -11.25 1.60
N GLY A 152 2.76 -10.08 0.98
CA GLY A 152 2.67 -9.95 -0.47
C GLY A 152 3.94 -10.41 -1.21
N ILE A 153 5.12 -10.01 -0.71
CA ILE A 153 6.41 -10.41 -1.30
C ILE A 153 6.61 -11.93 -1.18
N ILE A 154 6.34 -12.52 -0.02
CA ILE A 154 6.51 -13.96 0.21
C ILE A 154 5.60 -14.77 -0.72
N LEU A 155 4.33 -14.36 -0.86
CA LEU A 155 3.36 -15.02 -1.73
C LEU A 155 3.75 -14.91 -3.20
N SER A 156 4.20 -13.74 -3.64
CA SER A 156 4.66 -13.54 -5.02
C SER A 156 5.94 -14.30 -5.34
N SER A 157 6.84 -14.47 -4.37
CA SER A 157 8.06 -15.28 -4.53
C SER A 157 7.72 -16.78 -4.71
N ARG A 158 6.73 -17.29 -3.98
CA ARG A 158 6.29 -18.69 -4.08
C ARG A 158 5.56 -19.01 -5.39
N ALA A 159 4.84 -18.05 -5.97
CA ALA A 159 4.19 -18.17 -7.28
C ALA A 159 5.18 -18.45 -8.44
N GLY A 160 6.49 -18.35 -8.22
CA GLY A 160 7.51 -18.76 -9.18
C GLY A 160 8.11 -20.14 -8.92
N GLN A 161 7.87 -20.75 -7.76
CA GLN A 161 8.59 -21.93 -7.28
C GLN A 161 7.71 -23.18 -7.16
N SER A 162 6.41 -23.09 -7.44
CA SER A 162 5.44 -24.18 -7.18
C SER A 162 5.72 -25.51 -7.91
N ARG A 163 6.70 -25.57 -8.82
CA ARG A 163 7.19 -26.80 -9.49
C ARG A 163 8.71 -26.82 -9.68
N ALA A 164 9.48 -26.52 -8.63
CA ALA A 164 10.91 -26.84 -8.61
C ALA A 164 11.19 -28.34 -8.37
N GLU A 165 10.17 -29.19 -8.46
CA GLU A 165 10.24 -30.66 -8.52
C GLU A 165 9.50 -31.17 -9.76
#